data_AF-A0A927SIY7-F1
#
_entry.id   AF-A0A927SIY7-F1
#
_cell.length_a   1.000
_cell.length_b   1.000
_cell.length_c   1.000
_cell.angle_alpha   90.00
_cell.angle_beta   90.00
_cell.angle_gamma   90.00
#
_symmetry.space_group_name_H-M   'P 1'
#
loop_
_entity.id
_entity.type
_entity.pdbx_description
1 polymer ?
#
loop_
_entity_poly.entity_id
_entity_poly.type
_entity_poly.pdbx_seq_one_letter_code
_entity_poly.pdbx_strand_id
1 'polypeptide(L)'
;MTISVPELMRETRNFFPAAAMDASWTLRSGALVPSDGLRPGDWVAVSGSIHNNGVFQLGDGCVISGAVDESWEGRVWLLAPPADFLALAAEVSAWTQRQGTAVAVKESFGAYSRELATGSDGQPITWQEYFARQLLPYRRMYTEVKL
;
A
#
# COMPACT_ATOMS: atom_id res chain seq x y z
N MET A 1 4.84 12.60 -5.52
CA MET A 1 3.80 11.63 -5.16
C MET A 1 4.49 10.32 -4.82
N THR A 2 4.23 9.75 -3.66
CA THR A 2 4.90 8.53 -3.17
C THR A 2 3.84 7.43 -3.10
N ILE A 3 4.01 6.39 -3.90
CA ILE A 3 3.09 5.24 -3.89
C ILE A 3 3.39 4.40 -2.65
N SER A 4 2.35 4.10 -1.88
CA SER A 4 2.47 3.30 -0.66
C SER A 4 2.12 1.83 -0.96
N VAL A 5 2.72 0.88 -0.25
CA VAL A 5 2.38 -0.57 -0.32
C VAL A 5 0.87 -0.85 -0.33
N PRO A 6 0.03 -0.27 0.54
CA PRO A 6 -1.41 -0.51 0.53
C PRO A 6 -2.10 -0.09 -0.78
N GLU A 7 -1.58 0.93 -1.47
CA GLU A 7 -2.08 1.37 -2.77
C GLU A 7 -1.77 0.33 -3.85
N LEU A 8 -0.57 -0.26 -3.82
CA LEU A 8 -0.18 -1.33 -4.73
C LEU A 8 -0.97 -2.62 -4.50
N MET A 9 -1.28 -2.94 -3.24
CA MET A 9 -2.15 -4.07 -2.90
C MET A 9 -3.57 -3.87 -3.43
N ARG A 10 -4.11 -2.65 -3.36
CA ARG A 10 -5.41 -2.29 -3.94
C ARG A 10 -5.42 -2.41 -5.46
N GLU A 11 -4.36 -1.94 -6.12
CA GLU A 11 -4.19 -2.05 -7.57
C GLU A 11 -4.18 -3.53 -8.03
N THR A 12 -3.38 -4.35 -7.35
CA THR A 12 -3.28 -5.78 -7.66
C THR A 12 -4.48 -6.58 -7.15
N ARG A 13 -5.36 -5.96 -6.36
CA ARG A 13 -6.47 -6.60 -5.63
C ARG A 13 -5.98 -7.81 -4.82
N ASN A 14 -4.75 -7.74 -4.33
CA ASN A 14 -4.11 -8.80 -3.60
C ASN A 14 -3.44 -8.24 -2.35
N PHE A 15 -4.02 -8.59 -1.21
CA PHE A 15 -3.55 -8.18 0.10
C PHE A 15 -2.70 -9.27 0.77
N PHE A 16 -2.51 -10.43 0.14
CA PHE A 16 -1.78 -11.57 0.70
C PHE A 16 -2.26 -11.97 2.12
N PRO A 17 -3.55 -12.28 2.30
CA PRO A 17 -4.08 -12.69 3.60
C PRO A 17 -3.41 -14.00 4.05
N ALA A 18 -2.79 -13.97 5.23
CA ALA A 18 -2.18 -15.13 5.88
C ALA A 18 -3.09 -15.69 6.98
N ALA A 19 -3.73 -14.82 7.75
CA ALA A 19 -4.68 -15.20 8.79
C ALA A 19 -5.80 -14.16 8.89
N ALA A 20 -6.95 -14.59 9.40
CA ALA A 20 -8.10 -13.74 9.68
C ALA A 20 -8.51 -13.92 11.13
N MET A 21 -8.69 -12.82 11.83
CA MET A 21 -9.02 -12.81 13.25
C MET A 21 -10.31 -12.01 13.44
N ASP A 22 -11.36 -12.72 13.85
CA ASP A 22 -12.68 -12.16 14.11
C ASP A 22 -12.81 -12.00 15.63
N ALA A 23 -12.86 -10.76 16.10
CA ALA A 23 -12.85 -10.43 17.52
C ALA A 23 -13.38 -9.01 17.75
N SER A 24 -13.64 -8.69 19.02
CA SER A 24 -13.80 -7.31 19.47
C SER A 24 -12.41 -6.69 19.56
N TRP A 25 -12.14 -5.72 18.69
CA TRP A 25 -10.87 -5.00 18.61
C TRP A 25 -10.98 -3.67 19.32
N THR A 26 -9.98 -3.35 20.13
CA THR A 26 -9.82 -2.03 20.74
C THR A 26 -8.48 -1.48 20.30
N LEU A 27 -8.52 -0.34 19.62
CA LEU A 27 -7.35 0.44 19.31
C LEU A 27 -7.22 1.54 20.36
N ARG A 28 -6.11 1.51 21.11
CA ARG A 28 -5.84 2.47 22.17
C ARG A 28 -4.44 3.06 22.03
N SER A 29 -4.35 4.37 21.82
CA SER A 29 -3.10 5.10 21.60
C SER A 29 -2.26 4.47 20.49
N GLY A 30 -2.91 4.01 19.42
CA GLY A 30 -2.28 3.29 18.31
C GLY A 30 -2.15 1.78 18.51
N ALA A 31 -2.13 1.26 19.75
CA ALA A 31 -1.95 -0.16 20.00
C ALA A 31 -3.23 -0.95 19.73
N LEU A 32 -3.11 -2.02 18.94
CA LEU A 32 -4.23 -2.92 18.66
C LEU A 32 -4.35 -4.00 19.74
N VAL A 33 -5.51 -4.09 20.37
CA VAL A 33 -5.84 -5.07 21.41
C VAL A 33 -7.01 -5.93 20.92
N PRO A 34 -6.94 -7.28 21.00
CA PRO A 34 -5.85 -8.09 21.55
C PRO A 34 -4.61 -8.13 20.64
N SER A 35 -3.41 -7.99 21.23
CA SER A 35 -2.14 -8.09 20.49
C SER A 35 -1.63 -9.53 20.32
N ASP A 36 -2.43 -10.51 20.72
CA ASP A 36 -2.07 -11.92 20.64
C ASP A 36 -1.90 -12.33 19.17
N GLY A 37 -0.73 -12.88 18.83
CA GLY A 37 -0.38 -13.25 17.45
C GLY A 37 0.11 -12.11 16.55
N LEU A 38 0.08 -10.85 17.00
CA LEU A 38 0.60 -9.70 16.24
C LEU A 38 2.05 -9.41 16.62
N ARG A 39 2.90 -9.15 15.62
CA ARG A 39 4.29 -8.77 15.85
C ARG A 39 4.58 -7.40 15.24
N PRO A 40 5.55 -6.65 15.80
CA PRO A 40 6.02 -5.43 15.17
C PRO A 40 6.57 -5.75 13.77
N GLY A 41 6.19 -4.93 12.78
CA GLY A 41 6.54 -5.10 11.38
C GLY A 41 5.53 -5.89 10.54
N ASP A 42 4.56 -6.57 11.17
CA ASP A 42 3.48 -7.25 10.44
C ASP A 42 2.57 -6.26 9.72
N TRP A 43 2.04 -6.69 8.59
CA TRP A 43 1.01 -5.95 7.86
C TRP A 43 -0.36 -6.45 8.30
N VAL A 44 -1.26 -5.51 8.62
CA VAL A 44 -2.63 -5.82 9.03
C VAL A 44 -3.63 -5.07 8.18
N ALA A 45 -4.73 -5.72 7.81
CA ALA A 45 -5.89 -5.07 7.22
C ALA A 45 -7.03 -5.04 8.23
N VAL A 46 -7.43 -3.84 8.64
CA VAL A 46 -8.55 -3.63 9.55
C VAL A 46 -9.82 -3.44 8.73
N SER A 47 -10.81 -4.29 8.99
CA SER A 47 -12.14 -4.23 8.38
C SER A 47 -13.23 -4.18 9.46
N GLY A 48 -14.19 -3.27 9.29
CA GLY A 48 -15.31 -3.06 10.22
C GLY A 48 -15.12 -1.93 11.22
N SER A 49 -13.98 -1.24 11.23
CA SER A 49 -13.80 0.00 12.01
C SER A 49 -14.47 1.17 11.29
N ILE A 50 -14.95 2.19 12.01
CA ILE A 50 -15.52 3.39 11.37
C ILE A 50 -14.40 4.32 10.89
N HIS A 51 -13.37 4.50 11.72
CA HIS A 51 -12.30 5.47 11.46
C HIS A 51 -11.00 4.83 10.95
N ASN A 52 -10.76 3.56 11.28
CA ASN A 52 -9.47 2.90 11.05
C ASN A 52 -9.55 1.78 9.99
N ASN A 53 -10.50 1.84 9.05
CA ASN A 53 -10.53 0.87 7.95
C ASN A 53 -9.38 1.11 6.98
N GLY A 54 -8.61 0.07 6.70
CA GLY A 54 -7.47 0.16 5.80
C GLY A 54 -6.41 -0.90 6.05
N VAL A 55 -5.28 -0.74 5.38
CA VAL A 55 -4.10 -1.58 5.55
C VAL A 55 -3.02 -0.76 6.23
N PHE A 56 -2.45 -1.31 7.30
CA PHE A 56 -1.45 -0.67 8.14
C PHE A 56 -0.28 -1.60 8.38
N GLN A 57 0.90 -1.04 8.49
CA GLN A 57 2.05 -1.74 9.02
C GLN A 57 2.14 -1.46 10.51
N LEU A 58 2.28 -2.52 11.32
CA LEU A 58 2.47 -2.40 12.75
C LEU A 58 3.87 -1.89 13.06
N GLY A 59 3.95 -0.79 13.82
CA GLY A 59 5.20 -0.26 14.36
C GLY A 59 5.69 -1.04 15.58
N ASP A 60 6.72 -0.50 16.24
CA ASP A 60 7.22 -1.04 17.50
C ASP A 60 6.11 -1.06 18.56
N GLY A 61 5.97 -2.17 19.28
CA GLY A 61 4.85 -2.37 20.23
C GLY A 61 3.48 -2.62 19.58
N CYS A 62 3.43 -3.01 18.29
CA CYS A 62 2.19 -3.29 17.56
C CYS A 62 1.25 -2.08 17.46
N VAL A 63 1.83 -0.89 17.25
CA VAL A 63 1.09 0.37 17.12
C VAL A 63 0.84 0.76 15.67
N ILE A 64 -0.37 1.24 15.38
CA ILE A 64 -0.76 1.82 14.10
C ILE A 64 -0.57 3.33 14.17
N SER A 65 0.31 3.86 13.31
CA SER A 65 0.59 5.30 13.24
C SER A 65 -0.61 6.06 12.69
N GLY A 66 -1.06 7.10 13.41
CA GLY A 66 -2.19 7.94 12.99
C GLY A 66 -3.57 7.31 13.20
N ALA A 67 -3.64 6.19 13.93
CA ALA A 67 -4.91 5.57 14.26
C ALA A 67 -5.65 6.33 15.38
N VAL A 68 -6.98 6.32 15.27
CA VAL A 68 -7.90 6.95 16.22
C VAL A 68 -8.35 5.91 17.23
N ASP A 69 -8.33 6.27 18.52
CA ASP A 69 -8.85 5.43 19.60
C ASP A 69 -10.32 5.02 19.34
N GLU A 70 -10.56 3.74 19.14
CA GLU A 70 -11.88 3.19 18.85
C GLU A 70 -11.96 1.74 19.34
N SER A 71 -13.15 1.29 19.72
CA SER A 71 -13.45 -0.13 19.87
C SER A 71 -14.53 -0.53 18.88
N TRP A 72 -14.30 -1.62 18.15
CA TRP A 72 -15.24 -2.13 17.16
C TRP A 72 -15.25 -3.66 17.17
N GLU A 73 -16.38 -4.23 16.75
CA GLU A 73 -16.45 -5.65 16.45
C GLU A 73 -16.25 -5.82 14.95
N GLY A 74 -15.22 -6.56 14.58
CA GLY A 74 -14.85 -6.68 13.18
C GLY A 74 -13.75 -7.69 12.95
N ARG A 75 -13.17 -7.62 11.76
CA ARG A 75 -12.18 -8.58 11.30
C ARG A 75 -10.88 -7.89 10.96
N VAL A 76 -9.82 -8.35 11.59
CA VAL A 76 -8.45 -7.96 11.25
C VAL A 76 -7.79 -9.11 10.52
N TRP A 77 -7.21 -8.80 9.36
CA TRP A 77 -6.47 -9.77 8.56
C TRP A 77 -4.99 -9.54 8.76
N LEU A 78 -4.26 -10.59 9.11
CA LEU A 78 -2.81 -10.59 9.05
C LEU A 78 -2.39 -10.80 7.60
N LEU A 79 -1.59 -9.88 7.06
CA LEU A 79 -1.11 -9.90 5.70
C LEU A 79 0.37 -10.31 5.69
N ALA A 80 0.73 -11.23 4.80
CA ALA A 80 2.11 -11.65 4.61
C ALA A 80 2.54 -11.40 3.15
N PRO A 81 2.72 -10.13 2.75
CA PRO A 81 3.24 -9.82 1.42
C PRO A 81 4.65 -10.41 1.25
N PRO A 82 4.95 -11.06 0.10
CA PRO A 82 6.28 -11.57 -0.16
C PRO A 82 7.28 -10.43 -0.28
N ALA A 83 8.54 -10.69 0.09
CA ALA A 83 9.61 -9.68 0.06
C ALA A 83 9.79 -9.06 -1.35
N ASP A 84 9.60 -9.85 -2.40
CA ASP A 84 9.65 -9.38 -3.80
C ASP A 84 8.58 -8.32 -4.10
N PHE A 85 7.37 -8.49 -3.55
CA PHE A 85 6.29 -7.50 -3.70
C PHE A 85 6.60 -6.19 -2.94
N LEU A 86 7.18 -6.29 -1.74
CA LEU A 86 7.62 -5.12 -0.99
C LEU A 86 8.75 -4.37 -1.71
N ALA A 87 9.69 -5.10 -2.33
CA ALA A 87 10.73 -4.53 -3.16
C ALA A 87 10.12 -3.82 -4.38
N LEU A 88 9.17 -4.46 -5.08
CA LEU A 88 8.45 -3.85 -6.19
C LEU A 88 7.72 -2.57 -5.77
N ALA A 89 7.09 -2.53 -4.60
CA ALA A 89 6.46 -1.31 -4.07
C ALA A 89 7.46 -0.19 -3.83
N ALA A 90 8.65 -0.49 -3.31
CA ALA A 90 9.73 0.47 -3.18
C ALA A 90 10.22 0.98 -4.55
N GLU A 91 10.34 0.10 -5.54
CA GLU A 91 10.72 0.46 -6.91
C GLU A 91 9.69 1.38 -7.58
N VAL A 92 8.40 1.04 -7.49
CA VAL A 92 7.29 1.86 -8.00
C VAL A 92 7.30 3.24 -7.34
N SER A 93 7.49 3.30 -6.03
CA SER A 93 7.59 4.55 -5.26
C SER A 93 8.77 5.41 -5.70
N ALA A 94 9.96 4.82 -5.84
CA ALA A 94 11.15 5.50 -6.32
C ALA A 94 10.99 6.00 -7.76
N TRP A 95 10.41 5.19 -8.64
CA TRP A 95 10.13 5.57 -10.01
C TRP A 95 9.12 6.73 -10.08
N THR A 96 8.05 6.66 -9.29
CA THR A 96 7.01 7.71 -9.25
C THR A 96 7.56 9.02 -8.70
N GLN A 97 8.46 8.98 -7.71
CA GLN A 97 9.17 10.19 -7.27
C GLN A 97 10.01 10.80 -8.39
N ARG A 98 10.76 9.98 -9.13
CA ARG A 98 11.60 10.45 -10.25
C ARG A 98 10.77 11.08 -11.38
N GLN A 99 9.61 10.50 -11.68
CA GLN A 99 8.68 11.01 -12.71
C GLN A 99 7.86 12.21 -12.21
N GLY A 100 7.44 12.22 -10.94
CA GLY A 100 6.71 13.33 -10.32
C GLY A 100 7.53 14.62 -10.25
N THR A 101 8.85 14.53 -10.09
CA THR A 101 9.75 15.68 -10.24
C THR A 101 9.80 16.22 -11.67
N ALA A 102 9.46 15.42 -12.68
CA ALA A 102 9.46 15.82 -14.08
C ALA A 102 8.16 16.52 -14.54
N VAL A 103 7.04 16.35 -13.81
CA VAL A 103 5.76 17.06 -14.08
C VAL A 103 5.84 18.55 -13.70
N ALA A 104 6.77 18.95 -12.83
CA ALA A 104 6.95 20.34 -12.40
C ALA A 104 7.79 21.21 -13.37
N VAL A 105 8.26 20.68 -14.50
CA VAL A 105 9.08 21.44 -15.47
C VAL A 105 8.45 21.36 -16.85
N LYS A 106 7.29 22.00 -17.00
CA LYS A 106 6.77 22.43 -18.31
C LYS A 106 6.60 23.95 -18.34
N GLU A 107 7.62 24.66 -17.87
CA GLU A 107 7.80 26.08 -18.20
C GLU A 107 9.07 26.18 -19.05
N SER A 108 8.87 26.51 -20.32
CA SER A 108 9.88 26.58 -21.37
C SER A 108 11.06 27.46 -20.99
N PHE A 109 12.21 26.86 -20.68
CA PHE A 109 13.51 27.53 -20.77
C PHE A 109 14.56 26.55 -21.30
N GLY A 110 14.89 26.70 -22.59
CA GLY A 110 16.16 26.35 -23.22
C GLY A 110 16.76 24.95 -23.00
N ALA A 111 16.87 24.19 -24.10
CA ALA A 111 17.88 23.15 -24.37
C ALA A 111 18.07 21.96 -23.39
N TYR A 112 17.29 21.83 -22.32
CA TYR A 112 17.34 20.64 -21.44
C TYR A 112 16.15 19.72 -21.69
N SER A 113 16.27 18.87 -22.70
CA SER A 113 15.37 17.73 -22.88
C SER A 113 15.62 16.71 -21.78
N ARG A 114 14.72 16.61 -20.80
CA ARG A 114 14.66 15.46 -19.89
C ARG A 114 13.58 14.51 -20.37
N GLU A 115 13.99 13.28 -20.62
CA GLU A 115 13.16 12.21 -21.17
C GLU A 115 12.22 11.69 -20.08
N LEU A 116 10.95 12.12 -20.13
CA LEU A 116 9.86 11.41 -19.46
C LEU A 116 9.77 10.00 -20.07
N ALA A 117 9.37 9.01 -19.28
CA ALA A 117 9.10 7.69 -19.84
C ALA A 117 7.87 7.82 -20.76
N THR A 118 8.12 7.86 -22.07
CA THR A 118 7.10 8.07 -23.08
C THR A 118 6.67 6.73 -23.66
N GLY A 119 5.35 6.56 -23.78
CA GLY A 119 4.77 5.40 -24.45
C GLY A 119 4.97 5.53 -25.95
N SER A 120 4.60 4.49 -26.70
CA SER A 120 4.69 4.47 -28.17
C SER A 120 3.91 5.61 -28.86
N ASP A 121 2.99 6.26 -28.14
CA ASP A 121 2.17 7.40 -28.59
C ASP A 121 2.81 8.79 -28.29
N GLY A 122 3.98 8.82 -27.64
CA GLY A 122 4.63 10.07 -27.23
C GLY A 122 3.99 10.74 -26.00
N GLN A 123 3.04 10.06 -25.34
CA GLN A 123 2.45 10.49 -24.07
C GLN A 123 3.22 9.93 -22.86
N PRO A 124 3.28 10.67 -21.74
CA PRO A 124 3.89 10.17 -20.50
C PRO A 124 3.13 8.94 -20.00
N ILE A 125 3.84 7.82 -19.79
CA ILE A 125 3.23 6.61 -19.24
C ILE A 125 3.04 6.73 -17.75
N THR A 126 1.97 6.12 -17.24
CA THR A 126 1.76 5.99 -15.80
C THR A 126 2.61 4.85 -15.22
N TRP A 127 2.85 4.88 -13.90
CA TRP A 127 3.55 3.78 -13.22
C TRP A 127 2.78 2.45 -13.36
N GLN A 128 1.44 2.53 -13.44
CA GLN A 128 0.56 1.38 -13.65
C GLN A 128 0.86 0.67 -14.97
N GLU A 129 1.13 1.45 -16.03
CA GLU A 129 1.50 0.93 -17.36
C GLU A 129 2.93 0.42 -17.39
N TYR A 130 3.88 1.17 -16.81
CA TYR A 130 5.29 0.79 -16.79
C TYR A 130 5.53 -0.52 -16.04
N PHE A 131 4.92 -0.66 -14.86
CA PHE A 131 5.04 -1.85 -14.00
C PHE A 131 3.96 -2.90 -14.27
N ALA A 132 3.09 -2.73 -15.28
CA ALA A 132 1.98 -3.63 -15.56
C ALA A 132 2.43 -5.10 -15.60
N ARG A 133 3.53 -5.38 -16.33
CA ARG A 133 4.07 -6.74 -16.48
C ARG A 133 4.60 -7.34 -15.19
N GLN A 134 5.17 -6.52 -14.31
CA GLN A 134 5.69 -6.95 -13.00
C GLN A 134 4.57 -7.15 -11.98
N LEU A 135 3.45 -6.42 -12.13
CA LEU A 135 2.28 -6.55 -11.27
C LEU A 135 1.36 -7.71 -11.66
N LEU A 136 1.37 -8.13 -12.94
CA LEU A 136 0.61 -9.28 -13.45
C LEU A 136 0.64 -10.53 -12.56
N PRO A 137 1.81 -11.07 -12.13
CA PRO A 137 1.86 -12.28 -11.31
C PRO A 137 1.17 -12.13 -9.95
N TYR A 138 1.05 -10.91 -9.44
CA TYR A 138 0.44 -10.61 -8.15
C TYR A 138 -1.05 -10.27 -8.27
N ARG A 139 -1.58 -10.05 -9.48
CA ARG A 139 -2.98 -9.71 -9.69
C ARG A 139 -3.88 -10.90 -9.38
N ARG A 140 -4.78 -10.73 -8.41
CA ARG A 140 -5.84 -11.69 -8.11
C ARG A 140 -7.17 -11.23 -8.72
N MET A 141 -7.94 -12.17 -9.25
CA MET A 141 -9.31 -11.90 -9.73
C MET A 141 -10.28 -11.60 -8.57
N TYR A 142 -10.05 -12.21 -7.41
CA TYR A 142 -10.87 -12.06 -6.21
C TYR A 142 -9.97 -11.75 -5.00
N THR A 143 -10.37 -10.74 -4.22
CA THR A 143 -9.77 -10.45 -2.92
C THR A 143 -10.66 -11.00 -1.81
N GLU A 144 -10.06 -11.69 -0.84
CA GLU A 144 -10.74 -12.16 0.37
C GLU A 144 -10.89 -11.02 1.38
N VAL A 145 -9.95 -10.07 1.35
CA VAL A 145 -9.97 -8.87 2.19
C VAL A 145 -10.87 -7.84 1.52
N LYS A 146 -11.99 -7.49 2.18
CA LYS A 146 -12.90 -6.42 1.80
C LYS A 146 -12.65 -5.22 2.71
N LEU A 147 -12.06 -4.18 2.14
CA LEU A 147 -11.78 -2.89 2.78
C LEU A 147 -12.57 -1.79 2.10
#